data_AF-A0A1M5IX62-F1
#
_entry.id   AF-A0A1M5IX62-F1
#
_cell.length_a   1.000
_cell.length_b   1.000
_cell.length_c   1.000
_cell.angle_alpha   90.00
_cell.angle_beta   90.00
_cell.angle_gamma   90.00
#
_symmetry.space_group_name_H-M   'P 1'
#
loop_
_entity.id
_entity.type
_entity.pdbx_description
1 polymer ?
#
loop_
_entity_poly.entity_id
_entity_poly.type
_entity_poly.pdbx_seq_one_letter_code
_entity_poly.pdbx_strand_id
1 'polypeptide(L)'
;MREHLGRTHAVVSKDHWPRARRREARQQRVVAELLAAGRSVVVDNTHPSPAERAPLVAAARAAGVPVRAVWLDTPRATCLARNDAREGRARVPPVGVYATLARLVPPSTDEGFDRVDVVRPGDTAHG
;
A
#
# COMPACT_ATOMS: atom_id res chain seq x y z
N MET A 1 -8.61 -2.17 9.67
CA MET A 1 -8.12 -2.85 8.44
C MET A 1 -6.99 -3.84 8.73
N ARG A 2 -5.88 -3.44 9.39
CA ARG A 2 -4.77 -4.35 9.76
C ARG A 2 -5.21 -5.58 10.58
N GLU A 3 -6.06 -5.42 11.60
CA GLU A 3 -6.52 -6.54 12.44
C GLU A 3 -7.39 -7.57 11.71
N HIS A 4 -8.16 -7.15 10.70
CA HIS A 4 -9.01 -8.08 9.93
C HIS A 4 -8.22 -8.84 8.85
N LEU A 5 -7.20 -8.21 8.26
CA LEU A 5 -6.40 -8.82 7.19
C LEU A 5 -5.35 -9.80 7.73
N GLY A 6 -4.81 -9.58 8.93
CA GLY A 6 -3.75 -10.44 9.50
C GLY A 6 -4.16 -11.90 9.75
N ARG A 7 -5.46 -12.21 9.80
CA ARG A 7 -5.97 -13.59 9.98
C ARG A 7 -5.91 -14.44 8.71
N THR A 8 -5.92 -13.81 7.53
CA THR A 8 -5.98 -14.50 6.23
C THR A 8 -4.85 -14.12 5.28
N HIS A 9 -4.18 -12.99 5.52
CA HIS A 9 -3.13 -12.45 4.68
C HIS A 9 -1.87 -12.13 5.48
N ALA A 10 -0.71 -12.35 4.87
CA ALA A 10 0.55 -11.83 5.37
C ALA A 10 0.63 -10.32 5.05
N VAL A 11 0.76 -9.48 6.07
CA VAL A 11 0.92 -8.03 5.89
C VAL A 11 2.41 -7.68 5.78
N VAL A 12 2.82 -7.14 4.63
CA VAL A 12 4.19 -6.72 4.36
C VAL A 12 4.26 -5.19 4.34
N SER A 13 5.00 -4.61 5.28
CA SER A 13 5.25 -3.16 5.34
C SER A 13 6.73 -2.86 5.56
N LYS A 14 7.24 -1.86 4.83
CA LYS A 14 8.61 -1.34 5.02
C LYS A 14 8.85 -0.75 6.40
N ASP A 15 7.79 -0.39 7.12
CA ASP A 15 7.88 0.17 8.48
C ASP A 15 8.34 -0.86 9.51
N HIS A 16 8.20 -2.16 9.20
CA HIS A 16 8.76 -3.25 10.01
C HIS A 16 10.29 -3.30 9.95
N TRP A 17 10.93 -2.58 9.00
CA TRP A 17 12.37 -2.64 8.77
C TRP A 17 13.04 -1.24 8.77
N PRO A 18 12.95 -0.48 9.88
CA PRO A 18 13.41 0.91 9.93
C PRO A 18 14.94 1.08 9.78
N ARG A 19 15.72 0.02 9.91
CA ARG A 19 17.19 0.06 9.74
C ARG A 19 17.68 -0.63 8.48
N ALA A 20 16.79 -1.22 7.68
CA ALA A 20 17.19 -1.93 6.48
C ALA A 20 17.62 -0.95 5.39
N ARG A 21 18.75 -1.25 4.74
CA ARG A 21 19.14 -0.66 3.47
C ARG A 21 18.26 -1.25 2.36
N ARG A 22 18.01 -0.48 1.29
CA ARG A 22 17.23 -0.92 0.10
C ARG A 22 15.86 -1.54 0.46
N ARG A 23 15.05 -0.83 1.26
CA ARG A 23 13.76 -1.34 1.78
C ARG A 23 12.79 -1.79 0.69
N GLU A 24 12.78 -1.11 -0.46
CA GLU A 24 11.95 -1.52 -1.62
C GLU A 24 12.32 -2.91 -2.12
N ALA A 25 13.62 -3.15 -2.38
CA ALA A 25 14.09 -4.45 -2.84
C ALA A 25 13.81 -5.57 -1.81
N ARG A 26 13.90 -5.24 -0.52
CA ARG A 26 13.52 -6.18 0.56
C ARG A 26 12.03 -6.50 0.51
N GLN A 27 11.17 -5.50 0.38
CA GLN A 27 9.73 -5.70 0.29
C GLN A 27 9.36 -6.57 -0.92
N GLN A 28 9.90 -6.26 -2.09
CA GLN A 28 9.66 -7.02 -3.32
C GLN A 28 10.07 -8.49 -3.15
N ARG A 29 11.23 -8.76 -2.55
CA ARG A 29 11.68 -10.13 -2.26
C ARG A 29 10.74 -10.87 -1.33
N VAL A 30 10.37 -10.25 -0.20
CA VAL A 30 9.48 -10.86 0.80
C VAL A 30 8.09 -11.14 0.20
N VAL A 31 7.57 -10.22 -0.62
CA VAL A 31 6.31 -10.43 -1.35
C VAL A 31 6.42 -11.63 -2.28
N ALA A 32 7.47 -11.71 -3.10
CA ALA A 32 7.68 -12.81 -4.02
C ALA A 32 7.80 -14.17 -3.30
N GLU A 33 8.54 -14.24 -2.20
CA GLU A 33 8.70 -15.45 -1.37
C GLU A 33 7.36 -15.91 -0.79
N LEU A 34 6.55 -14.98 -0.28
CA LEU A 34 5.23 -15.30 0.28
C LEU A 34 4.25 -15.79 -0.79
N LEU A 35 4.25 -15.15 -1.96
CA LEU A 35 3.43 -15.58 -3.10
C LEU A 35 3.84 -16.97 -3.59
N ALA A 36 5.15 -17.24 -3.71
CA ALA A 36 5.67 -18.56 -4.09
C ALA A 36 5.30 -19.65 -3.07
N ALA A 37 5.15 -19.29 -1.79
CA ALA A 37 4.66 -20.17 -0.74
C ALA A 37 3.12 -20.31 -0.69
N GLY A 38 2.40 -19.78 -1.69
CA GLY A 38 0.94 -19.86 -1.78
C GLY A 38 0.20 -18.99 -0.77
N ARG A 39 0.86 -17.97 -0.19
CA ARG A 39 0.24 -17.08 0.80
C ARG A 39 -0.42 -15.89 0.13
N SER A 40 -1.60 -15.50 0.63
CA SER A 40 -2.20 -14.21 0.29
C SER A 40 -1.43 -13.08 0.99
N VAL A 41 -1.16 -11.99 0.27
CA VAL A 41 -0.30 -10.89 0.74
C VAL A 41 -1.04 -9.56 0.67
N VAL A 42 -0.85 -8.72 1.69
CA VAL A 42 -1.23 -7.31 1.69
C VAL A 42 0.03 -6.46 1.82
N VAL A 43 0.26 -5.55 0.88
CA VAL A 43 1.40 -4.64 0.93
C VAL A 43 0.95 -3.29 1.47
N ASP A 44 1.35 -2.96 2.70
CA ASP A 44 0.84 -1.82 3.45
C ASP A 44 1.87 -0.69 3.56
N ASN A 45 2.02 0.03 2.45
CA ASN A 45 2.76 1.28 2.33
C ASN A 45 2.08 2.17 1.28
N THR A 46 2.37 3.47 1.32
CA THR A 46 1.91 4.38 0.26
C THR A 46 2.75 4.15 -1.00
N HIS A 47 2.11 3.71 -2.09
CA HIS A 47 2.72 3.56 -3.42
C HIS A 47 2.13 4.63 -4.36
N PRO A 48 2.64 5.88 -4.30
CA PRO A 48 1.97 7.01 -4.93
C PRO A 48 1.95 6.94 -6.45
N SER A 49 2.96 6.34 -7.09
CA SER A 49 3.07 6.31 -8.56
C SER A 49 2.93 4.91 -9.18
N PRO A 50 2.55 4.81 -10.47
CA PRO A 50 2.52 3.53 -11.19
C PRO A 50 3.88 2.81 -11.18
N ALA A 51 4.98 3.56 -11.29
CA ALA A 51 6.33 3.00 -11.27
C ALA A 51 6.65 2.28 -9.94
N GLU A 52 6.10 2.74 -8.82
CA GLU A 52 6.27 2.08 -7.51
C GLU A 52 5.37 0.84 -7.37
N ARG A 53 4.24 0.82 -8.07
CA ARG A 53 3.29 -0.32 -8.06
C ARG A 53 3.69 -1.43 -9.03
N ALA A 54 4.31 -1.08 -10.17
CA ALA A 54 4.63 -2.02 -11.24
C ALA A 54 5.39 -3.29 -10.79
N PRO A 55 6.42 -3.23 -9.91
CA PRO A 55 7.10 -4.43 -9.45
C PRO A 55 6.20 -5.38 -8.63
N LEU A 56 5.22 -4.85 -7.89
CA LEU A 56 4.29 -5.64 -7.10
C LEU A 56 3.25 -6.32 -7.99
N VAL A 57 2.74 -5.59 -8.99
CA VAL A 57 1.84 -6.15 -10.00
C VAL A 57 2.55 -7.27 -10.78
N ALA A 58 3.80 -7.03 -11.20
CA ALA A 58 4.61 -8.03 -11.90
C ALA A 58 4.84 -9.28 -11.03
N ALA A 59 5.10 -9.14 -9.73
CA ALA A 59 5.27 -10.27 -8.83
C ALA A 59 4.01 -11.13 -8.70
N ALA A 60 2.83 -10.51 -8.59
CA ALA A 60 1.55 -11.22 -8.55
C ALA A 60 1.25 -11.95 -9.86
N ARG A 61 1.47 -11.28 -11.01
CA ARG A 61 1.31 -11.88 -12.34
C ARG A 61 2.25 -13.07 -12.55
N ALA A 62 3.52 -12.96 -12.15
CA ALA A 62 4.49 -14.05 -12.23
C ALA A 62 4.11 -15.25 -11.35
N ALA A 63 3.44 -15.01 -10.22
CA ALA A 63 2.89 -16.06 -9.37
C ALA A 63 1.53 -16.61 -9.85
N GLY A 64 0.94 -16.05 -10.91
CA GLY A 64 -0.35 -16.48 -11.44
C GLY A 64 -1.54 -16.20 -10.50
N VAL A 65 -1.42 -15.21 -9.60
CA VAL A 65 -2.48 -14.87 -8.63
C VAL A 65 -3.15 -13.53 -8.97
N PRO A 66 -4.42 -13.34 -8.61
CA PRO A 66 -5.10 -12.06 -8.80
C PRO A 66 -4.48 -10.96 -7.93
N VAL A 67 -4.44 -9.74 -8.47
CA VAL A 67 -3.90 -8.55 -7.80
C VAL A 67 -4.92 -7.42 -7.86
N ARG A 68 -5.21 -6.84 -6.68
CA ARG A 68 -6.14 -5.70 -6.53
C ARG A 68 -5.45 -4.51 -5.87
N ALA A 69 -5.86 -3.31 -6.27
CA ALA A 69 -5.48 -2.07 -5.61
C ALA A 69 -6.62 -1.57 -4.71
N VAL A 70 -6.27 -0.98 -3.57
CA VAL A 70 -7.20 -0.22 -2.73
C VAL A 70 -6.79 1.25 -2.77
N TRP A 71 -7.63 2.07 -3.38
CA TRP A 71 -7.46 3.51 -3.49
C TRP A 71 -8.24 4.23 -2.37
N LEU A 72 -7.51 4.91 -1.49
CA LEU A 72 -8.13 5.73 -0.45
C LEU A 72 -8.38 7.14 -1.00
N ASP A 73 -9.60 7.38 -1.48
CA ASP A 73 -10.05 8.67 -2.02
C ASP A 73 -10.43 9.63 -0.89
N THR A 74 -9.47 9.88 0.00
CA THR A 74 -9.63 10.77 1.15
C THR A 74 -9.15 12.18 0.78
N PRO A 75 -9.96 13.23 0.99
CA PRO A 75 -9.55 14.60 0.70
C PRO A 75 -8.25 14.98 1.41
N ARG A 76 -7.38 15.72 0.70
CA ARG A 76 -6.08 16.20 1.22
C ARG A 76 -6.22 16.90 2.57
N ALA A 77 -7.22 17.76 2.73
CA ALA A 77 -7.46 18.49 3.98
C ALA A 77 -7.70 17.52 5.15
N THR A 78 -8.49 16.46 4.94
CA THR A 78 -8.74 15.41 5.92
C THR A 78 -7.48 14.62 6.26
N CYS A 79 -6.66 14.28 5.26
CA CYS A 79 -5.37 13.62 5.49
C CYS A 79 -4.41 14.47 6.33
N LEU A 80 -4.33 15.77 6.04
CA LEU A 80 -3.50 16.72 6.80
C LEU A 80 -4.00 16.87 8.24
N ALA A 81 -5.30 17.09 8.44
CA ALA A 81 -5.88 17.20 9.77
C ALA A 81 -5.65 15.92 10.60
N ARG A 82 -5.83 14.74 9.99
CA ARG A 82 -5.53 13.46 10.65
C ARG A 82 -4.05 13.30 10.97
N ASN A 83 -3.16 13.78 10.12
CA ASN A 83 -1.73 13.74 10.39
C ASN A 83 -1.32 14.69 11.51
N ASP A 84 -1.88 15.89 11.56
CA ASP A 84 -1.60 16.88 12.60
C ASP A 84 -2.06 16.45 13.99
N ALA A 85 -3.13 15.65 14.06
CA ALA A 85 -3.59 15.03 15.30
C ALA A 85 -2.76 13.83 15.76
N ARG A 86 -1.77 13.35 14.97
CA ARG A 86 -0.88 12.26 15.38
C ARG A 86 0.27 12.78 16.22
N GLU A 87 0.84 11.89 17.03
CA GLU A 87 1.99 12.18 17.89
C GLU A 87 3.20 11.30 17.54
N GLY A 88 4.38 11.75 18.00
CA GLY A 88 5.63 11.01 17.87
C GLY A 88 5.94 10.57 16.44
N ARG A 89 6.32 9.30 16.27
CA ARG A 89 6.69 8.73 14.96
C ARG A 89 5.53 8.57 13.98
N ALA A 90 4.29 8.64 14.46
CA ALA A 90 3.11 8.54 13.60
C ALA A 90 2.79 9.86 12.89
N ARG A 91 3.26 11.01 13.42
CA ARG A 91 3.15 12.31 12.77
C ARG A 91 4.20 12.44 11.67
N VAL A 92 3.74 12.46 10.43
CA VAL A 92 4.63 12.63 9.26
C VAL A 92 4.95 14.12 9.10
N PRO A 93 6.22 14.51 8.87
CA PRO A 93 6.56 15.90 8.58
C PRO A 93 5.79 16.44 7.36
N PRO A 94 5.29 17.69 7.37
CA PRO A 94 4.50 18.25 6.27
C PRO A 94 5.16 18.12 4.90
N VAL A 95 6.49 18.32 4.83
CA VAL A 95 7.27 18.13 3.59
C VAL A 95 7.14 16.72 3.02
N GLY A 96 7.14 15.69 3.86
CA GLY A 96 6.97 14.30 3.44
C GLY A 96 5.55 14.01 2.95
N VAL A 97 4.54 14.63 3.59
CA VAL A 97 3.14 14.54 3.15
C VAL A 97 2.99 15.17 1.76
N TYR A 98 3.50 16.39 1.56
CA TYR A 98 3.39 17.07 0.28
C TYR A 98 4.18 16.40 -0.84
N ALA A 99 5.40 15.92 -0.55
CA ALA A 99 6.18 15.16 -1.53
C ALA A 99 5.45 13.89 -2.01
N THR A 100 4.72 13.23 -1.10
CA THR A 100 3.90 12.06 -1.45
C THR A 100 2.69 12.46 -2.29
N LEU A 101 1.96 13.50 -1.88
CA LEU A 101 0.78 13.99 -2.61
C LEU A 101 1.10 14.46 -4.03
N ALA A 102 2.26 15.10 -4.24
CA ALA A 102 2.68 15.58 -5.55
C ALA A 102 2.92 14.45 -6.57
N ARG A 103 3.22 13.24 -6.10
CA ARG A 103 3.49 12.05 -6.93
C ARG A 103 2.27 11.13 -7.04
N LEU A 104 1.21 11.44 -6.31
CA LEU A 104 0.10 10.54 -6.09
C LEU A 104 -0.81 10.49 -7.32
N VAL A 105 -0.88 9.32 -7.96
CA VAL A 105 -1.70 9.04 -9.13
C VAL A 105 -2.66 7.91 -8.79
N PRO A 106 -3.99 8.08 -9.02
CA PRO A 106 -4.97 7.03 -8.80
C PRO A 106 -4.61 5.76 -9.56
N PRO A 107 -4.74 4.56 -8.96
CA PRO A 107 -4.47 3.33 -9.65
C PRO A 107 -5.54 3.04 -10.72
N SER A 108 -5.14 2.41 -11.82
CA SER A 108 -6.07 1.91 -12.85
C SER A 108 -5.80 0.46 -13.21
N THR A 109 -6.77 -0.20 -13.83
CA THR A 109 -6.62 -1.56 -14.36
C THR A 109 -5.57 -1.66 -15.47
N ASP A 110 -5.25 -0.55 -16.15
CA ASP A 110 -4.22 -0.50 -17.20
C ASP A 110 -2.81 -0.77 -16.66
N GLU A 111 -2.60 -0.62 -15.36
CA GLU A 111 -1.36 -1.00 -14.69
C GLU A 111 -1.20 -2.51 -14.52
N GLY A 112 -2.24 -3.29 -14.85
CA GLY A 112 -2.30 -4.74 -14.69
C GLY A 112 -2.96 -5.18 -13.39
N PHE A 113 -3.71 -4.32 -12.71
CA PHE A 113 -4.62 -4.74 -11.63
C PHE A 113 -5.85 -5.44 -12.19
N ASP A 114 -6.26 -6.54 -11.56
CA ASP A 114 -7.53 -7.21 -11.91
C ASP A 114 -8.74 -6.45 -11.36
N ARG A 115 -8.54 -5.66 -10.29
CA ARG A 115 -9.58 -4.83 -9.68
C ARG A 115 -8.97 -3.63 -8.96
N VAL A 116 -9.64 -2.49 -9.03
CA VAL A 116 -9.35 -1.29 -8.24
C VAL A 116 -10.55 -0.98 -7.36
N ASP A 117 -10.39 -1.01 -6.05
CA ASP A 117 -11.40 -0.65 -5.08
C ASP A 117 -11.18 0.76 -4.56
N VAL A 118 -12.20 1.61 -4.66
CA VAL A 118 -12.15 2.98 -4.15
C VAL A 118 -12.88 3.03 -2.81
N VAL A 119 -12.20 3.54 -1.78
CA VAL A 119 -12.75 3.72 -0.43
C VAL A 119 -12.76 5.20 -0.09
N ARG A 120 -13.94 5.73 0.22
CA ARG A 120 -14.13 7.12 0.62
C ARG A 120 -14.32 7.23 2.14
N PRO A 121 -14.02 8.39 2.74
CA PRO A 121 -14.30 8.62 4.15
C PRO A 121 -15.80 8.47 4.44
N GLY A 122 -16.15 7.56 5.35
CA GLY A 122 -17.55 7.25 5.68
C GLY A 122 -18.04 5.92 5.13
N ASP A 123 -17.33 5.33 4.16
CA ASP A 123 -17.63 3.98 3.69
C ASP A 123 -17.25 2.96 4.78
N THR A 124 -18.24 2.26 5.32
CA THR A 124 -17.99 1.02 6.04
C THR A 124 -17.60 -0.02 5.00
N ALA A 125 -16.32 -0.40 4.97
CA ALA A 125 -15.84 -1.47 4.10
C ALA A 125 -16.59 -2.76 4.45
N HIS A 126 -17.54 -3.15 3.60
CA HIS A 126 -18.22 -4.44 3.65
C HIS A 126 -17.52 -5.37 2.65
N GLY A 127 -17.08 -6.55 3.13
CA GLY A 127 -16.68 -7.71 2.30
C GLY A 127 -15.19 -7.83 2.03
#